data_AF-A0A0F9E9J6-F1
#
_entry.id   AF-A0A0F9E9J6-F1
#
_cell.length_a   1.000
_cell.length_b   1.000
_cell.length_c   1.000
_cell.angle_alpha   90.00
_cell.angle_beta   90.00
_cell.angle_gamma   90.00
#
_symmetry.space_group_name_H-M   'P 1'
#
loop_
_entity.id
_entity.type
_entity.pdbx_description
1 polymer ?
#
loop_
_entity_poly.entity_id
_entity_poly.type
_entity_poly.pdbx_seq_one_letter_code
_entity_poly.pdbx_strand_id
1 'polypeptide(L)'
;PIALYYNLPTVQGEPVAGRSVETHPVEIAFVDKAATADTTGVEDEVTRDAMRTSALEFYHSLVKNYTGIFEEFEGYEMEAVAMDKRFDVLMVGYSLKFDIKQLAGFGTVSVVGTLVNSEGTTINTLSPNQTKTQPDITVTQGDDTTAAHPSDKDLDVDNFQGAGQTLTQKWDGSTDGEQNTFADARSFAIITHIYDSANATAVIARMTGLVIAEDAAISKYVTLSGGNWDLRDDFIHYGMQTEANSLTGWKLKTHIAVNAPTHTSGLGFTLNGTTQYINSQFVPSVDGVNFTLNDSIFGIYNKTNNDTAGTRHIYGGRGDGRSELQQQPGIDRTTFFLNSALAGTPVIVGITGAFQDDILYTVTRTSSSAHSLQMGGILIHTDTDVSTSLSSLAQYIGATNTGSPAAHYSGIISSHMVGAAVGFDIDLFNTRLKVLNIDLAAI
;
A
#
# COMPACT_ATOMS: atom_id res chain seq x y z
N PRO A 1 -26.53 21.60 14.07
CA PRO A 1 -25.58 21.30 15.17
C PRO A 1 -25.61 19.80 15.50
N ILE A 2 -24.56 19.06 15.13
CA ILE A 2 -24.41 17.65 15.49
C ILE A 2 -23.68 17.62 16.84
N ALA A 3 -24.37 17.24 17.91
CA ALA A 3 -23.75 16.95 19.19
C ALA A 3 -23.38 15.46 19.23
N LEU A 4 -22.09 15.15 19.24
CA LEU A 4 -21.57 13.81 19.48
C LEU A 4 -21.44 13.60 20.99
N TYR A 5 -22.30 12.75 21.55
CA TYR A 5 -22.13 12.23 22.91
C TYR A 5 -21.32 10.94 22.85
N TYR A 6 -20.17 10.92 23.53
CA TYR A 6 -19.37 9.71 23.71
C TYR A 6 -19.89 8.96 24.95
N ASN A 7 -20.22 7.68 24.80
CA ASN A 7 -20.39 6.78 25.94
C ASN A 7 -19.02 6.20 26.31
N LEU A 8 -18.66 6.33 27.59
CA LEU A 8 -17.41 5.84 28.16
C LEU A 8 -17.38 4.30 28.13
N PRO A 9 -16.26 3.67 27.71
CA PRO A 9 -16.10 2.23 27.88
C PRO A 9 -15.93 1.90 29.37
N THR A 10 -16.84 1.10 29.91
CA THR A 10 -16.62 0.39 31.18
C THR A 10 -15.63 -0.75 30.93
N VAL A 11 -14.40 -0.60 31.45
CA VAL A 11 -13.42 -1.69 31.53
C VAL A 11 -13.79 -2.58 32.71
N GLN A 12 -14.14 -3.83 32.46
CA GLN A 12 -14.21 -4.87 33.49
C GLN A 12 -13.06 -5.85 33.27
N GLY A 13 -12.08 -5.84 34.17
CA GLY A 13 -10.99 -6.81 34.20
C GLY A 13 -9.99 -6.47 35.31
N GLU A 14 -9.63 -7.48 36.11
CA GLU A 14 -8.60 -7.37 37.16
C GLU A 14 -7.19 -7.34 36.52
N PRO A 15 -6.22 -6.60 37.09
CA PRO A 15 -4.86 -6.52 36.57
C PRO A 15 -4.12 -7.87 36.64
N VAL A 16 -3.44 -8.26 35.56
CA VAL A 16 -2.56 -9.43 35.53
C VAL A 16 -1.10 -8.96 35.55
N ALA A 17 -0.39 -9.24 36.65
CA ALA A 17 1.01 -8.86 36.81
C ALA A 17 1.95 -9.68 35.91
N GLY A 18 2.92 -9.02 35.25
CA GLY A 18 4.09 -9.69 34.65
C GLY A 18 4.32 -9.54 33.14
N ARG A 19 3.72 -8.55 32.46
CA ARG A 19 4.03 -8.27 31.03
C ARG A 19 4.94 -7.04 30.88
N SER A 20 5.84 -7.09 29.90
CA SER A 20 6.72 -5.99 29.50
C SER A 20 5.92 -4.84 28.86
N VAL A 21 6.37 -3.61 29.10
CA VAL A 21 5.85 -2.40 28.48
C VAL A 21 6.29 -2.37 27.01
N GLU A 22 5.34 -2.29 26.08
CA GLU A 22 5.62 -2.01 24.67
C GLU A 22 5.50 -0.50 24.42
N THR A 23 6.49 0.06 23.72
CA THR A 23 6.49 1.44 23.23
C THR A 23 6.12 1.43 21.75
N HIS A 24 5.11 2.20 21.38
CA HIS A 24 4.73 2.37 19.97
C HIS A 24 4.99 3.82 19.53
N PRO A 25 5.76 4.04 18.46
CA PRO A 25 5.89 5.36 17.88
C PRO A 25 4.59 5.73 17.15
N VAL A 26 4.07 6.91 17.43
CA VAL A 26 2.91 7.48 16.74
C VAL A 26 3.37 8.73 16.01
N GLU A 27 3.16 8.78 14.69
CA GLU A 27 3.43 9.96 13.87
C GLU A 27 2.11 10.63 13.46
N ILE A 28 1.95 11.91 13.81
CA ILE A 28 0.80 12.71 13.41
C ILE A 28 1.30 13.86 12.53
N ALA A 29 0.83 13.89 11.28
CA ALA A 29 1.15 14.93 10.32
C ALA A 29 0.04 16.00 10.29
N PHE A 30 0.42 17.26 10.45
CA PHE A 30 -0.48 18.40 10.26
C PHE A 30 -0.20 19.01 8.88
N VAL A 31 -1.20 18.96 7.99
CA VAL A 31 -1.11 19.55 6.64
C VAL A 31 -2.12 20.67 6.54
N ASP A 32 -1.64 21.89 6.23
CA ASP A 32 -2.53 22.95 5.78
C ASP A 32 -2.61 22.95 4.25
N LYS A 33 -3.82 23.11 3.73
CA LYS A 33 -4.01 23.42 2.32
C LYS A 33 -3.88 24.93 2.20
N ALA A 34 -2.67 25.43 1.97
CA ALA A 34 -2.46 26.85 1.70
C ALA A 34 -3.41 27.30 0.59
N ALA A 35 -4.24 28.30 0.88
CA ALA A 35 -4.97 29.03 -0.13
C ALA A 35 -3.96 29.55 -1.17
N THR A 36 -4.33 29.48 -2.45
CA THR A 36 -3.55 29.92 -3.62
C THR A 36 -2.57 31.04 -3.28
N ALA A 37 -1.27 30.77 -3.45
CA ALA A 37 -0.19 31.69 -3.14
C ALA A 37 -0.44 33.05 -3.81
N ASP A 38 -0.72 34.07 -3.00
CA ASP A 38 -0.46 35.45 -3.41
C ASP A 38 1.08 35.61 -3.49
N THR A 39 1.55 36.12 -4.61
CA THR A 39 2.95 36.10 -5.08
C THR A 39 3.95 36.93 -4.26
N THR A 40 3.60 37.32 -3.03
CA THR A 40 4.43 38.23 -2.22
C THR A 40 5.46 37.53 -1.32
N GLY A 41 5.45 36.19 -1.24
CA GLY A 41 6.56 35.42 -0.65
C GLY A 41 6.82 35.66 0.84
N VAL A 42 5.89 36.29 1.56
CA VAL A 42 5.92 36.42 3.01
C VAL A 42 4.91 35.42 3.55
N GLU A 43 5.38 34.24 3.95
CA GLU A 43 4.59 33.39 4.84
C GLU A 43 4.36 34.18 6.13
N ASP A 44 3.10 34.40 6.46
CA ASP A 44 2.72 35.12 7.68
C ASP A 44 3.17 34.29 8.88
N GLU A 45 4.09 34.83 9.68
CA GLU A 45 4.65 34.23 10.90
C GLU A 45 3.53 33.78 11.86
N VAL A 46 2.38 34.47 11.78
CA VAL A 46 1.12 34.14 12.46
C VAL A 46 0.59 32.73 12.10
N THR A 47 0.74 32.28 10.85
CA THR A 47 0.24 30.97 10.41
C THR A 47 1.08 29.83 10.99
N ARG A 48 2.41 30.00 11.05
CA ARG A 48 3.30 29.02 11.70
C ARG A 48 3.03 28.93 13.20
N ASP A 49 2.88 30.07 13.86
CA ASP A 49 2.61 30.10 15.30
C ASP A 49 1.24 29.52 15.64
N ALA A 50 0.23 29.72 14.79
CA ALA A 50 -1.09 29.08 14.94
C ALA A 50 -1.01 27.56 14.78
N MET A 51 -0.25 27.05 13.81
CA MET A 51 -0.06 25.60 13.63
C MET A 51 0.71 24.97 14.79
N ARG A 52 1.78 25.63 15.26
CA ARG A 52 2.55 25.21 16.43
C ARG A 52 1.70 25.19 17.70
N THR A 53 0.87 26.23 17.90
CA THR A 53 -0.05 26.32 19.04
C THR A 53 -1.11 25.23 18.98
N SER A 54 -1.70 24.98 17.80
CA SER A 54 -2.71 23.93 17.62
C SER A 54 -2.15 22.52 17.90
N ALA A 55 -0.93 22.23 17.44
CA ALA A 55 -0.26 20.96 17.73
C ALA A 55 0.02 20.79 19.23
N LEU A 56 0.42 21.86 19.92
CA LEU A 56 0.69 21.85 21.36
C LEU A 56 -0.59 21.70 22.19
N GLU A 57 -1.68 22.35 21.80
CA GLU A 57 -2.99 22.22 22.44
C GLU A 57 -3.59 20.82 22.27
N PHE A 58 -3.43 20.23 21.08
CA PHE A 58 -3.80 18.84 20.83
C PHE A 58 -3.02 17.88 21.75
N TYR A 59 -1.71 18.06 21.86
CA TYR A 59 -0.86 17.28 22.77
C TYR A 59 -1.33 17.40 24.23
N HIS A 60 -1.58 18.62 24.72
CA HIS A 60 -2.07 18.82 26.08
C HIS A 60 -3.47 18.23 26.33
N SER A 61 -4.37 18.27 25.35
CA SER A 61 -5.69 17.63 25.44
C SER A 61 -5.57 16.11 25.54
N LEU A 62 -4.66 15.52 24.77
CA LEU A 62 -4.40 14.08 24.77
C LEU A 62 -3.80 13.64 26.11
N VAL A 63 -2.83 14.39 26.64
CA VAL A 63 -2.26 14.14 27.97
C VAL A 63 -3.34 14.26 29.05
N LYS A 64 -4.13 15.35 29.05
CA LYS A 64 -5.14 15.63 30.08
C LYS A 64 -6.25 14.58 30.14
N ASN A 65 -6.72 14.08 28.99
CA ASN A 65 -7.82 13.12 28.91
C ASN A 65 -7.40 11.67 29.16
N TYR A 66 -6.10 11.35 29.09
CA TYR A 66 -5.59 9.98 29.21
C TYR A 66 -4.62 9.77 30.39
N THR A 67 -4.54 10.71 31.33
CA THR A 67 -3.72 10.63 32.55
C THR A 67 -4.02 9.40 33.45
N GLY A 68 -5.09 8.65 33.20
CA GLY A 68 -5.39 7.39 33.90
C GLY A 68 -4.89 6.10 33.23
N ILE A 69 -4.34 6.17 31.99
CA ILE A 69 -4.02 5.00 31.16
C ILE A 69 -2.52 4.94 30.77
N PHE A 70 -1.78 6.03 30.90
CA PHE A 70 -0.36 6.11 30.53
C PHE A 70 0.47 6.74 31.64
N GLU A 71 1.63 6.15 31.95
CA GLU A 71 2.46 6.51 33.11
C GLU A 71 3.33 7.75 32.88
N GLU A 72 3.79 7.99 31.64
CA GLU A 72 4.70 9.10 31.36
C GLU A 72 4.73 9.43 29.85
N PHE A 73 4.74 10.72 29.50
CA PHE A 73 5.08 11.20 28.16
C PHE A 73 6.47 11.85 28.22
N GLU A 74 7.48 11.19 27.67
CA GLU A 74 8.85 11.72 27.62
C GLU A 74 9.18 12.23 26.22
N GLY A 75 9.41 13.55 26.10
CA GLY A 75 9.95 14.20 24.90
C GLY A 75 8.93 14.43 23.77
N TYR A 76 9.06 15.59 23.11
CA TYR A 76 8.47 15.81 21.79
C TYR A 76 9.49 16.55 20.92
N GLU A 77 9.60 16.13 19.66
CA GLU A 77 10.33 16.86 18.63
C GLU A 77 9.33 17.35 17.59
N MET A 78 9.43 18.63 17.23
CA MET A 78 8.69 19.20 16.09
C MET A 78 9.68 19.51 14.98
N GLU A 79 9.51 18.86 13.84
CA GLU A 79 10.31 19.10 12.65
C GLU A 79 9.45 19.78 11.58
N ALA A 80 9.97 20.86 10.98
CA ALA A 80 9.34 21.51 9.84
C ALA A 80 9.80 20.82 8.56
N VAL A 81 8.88 20.23 7.82
CA VAL A 81 9.17 19.50 6.57
C VAL A 81 8.71 20.35 5.39
N ALA A 82 9.65 20.85 4.60
CA ALA A 82 9.35 21.53 3.34
C ALA A 82 9.19 20.50 2.21
N MET A 83 8.03 20.48 1.54
CA MET A 83 7.81 19.62 0.38
C MET A 83 8.08 20.35 -0.95
N ASP A 84 8.59 19.58 -1.92
CA ASP A 84 9.13 19.88 -3.26
C ASP A 84 8.63 21.16 -3.98
N LYS A 85 9.57 21.99 -4.47
CA LYS A 85 9.34 23.25 -5.22
C LYS A 85 8.78 23.07 -6.65
N ARG A 86 8.50 21.84 -7.09
CA ARG A 86 8.04 21.56 -8.46
C ARG A 86 6.54 21.84 -8.70
N PHE A 87 5.82 22.25 -7.67
CA PHE A 87 4.47 22.79 -7.76
C PHE A 87 4.49 24.23 -7.23
N ASP A 88 3.72 25.16 -7.81
CA ASP A 88 3.57 26.56 -7.36
C ASP A 88 2.88 26.69 -5.97
N VAL A 89 3.01 25.68 -5.11
CA VAL A 89 2.42 25.59 -3.79
C VAL A 89 3.53 25.16 -2.83
N LEU A 90 4.00 26.09 -2.00
CA LEU A 90 4.84 25.77 -0.85
C LEU A 90 3.92 25.19 0.23
N MET A 91 4.05 23.88 0.50
CA MET A 91 3.40 23.25 1.64
C MET A 91 4.41 23.12 2.77
N VAL A 92 4.14 23.77 3.90
CA VAL A 92 4.87 23.60 5.16
C VAL A 92 4.07 22.60 5.99
N GLY A 93 4.65 21.41 6.21
CA GLY A 93 4.10 20.40 7.11
C GLY A 93 4.85 20.39 8.44
N TYR A 94 4.14 20.14 9.53
CA TYR A 94 4.74 19.84 10.83
C TYR A 94 4.43 18.38 11.19
N SER A 95 5.45 17.63 11.62
CA SER A 95 5.27 16.31 12.23
C SER A 95 5.46 16.41 13.74
N LEU A 96 4.57 15.78 14.49
CA LEU A 96 4.72 15.58 15.94
C LEU A 96 4.97 14.09 16.17
N LYS A 97 6.11 13.78 16.79
CA LYS A 97 6.49 12.43 17.22
C LYS A 97 6.47 12.35 18.74
N PHE A 98 5.79 11.34 19.28
CA PHE A 98 5.85 11.02 20.71
C PHE A 98 5.74 9.51 20.92
N ASP A 99 6.39 9.03 21.99
CA ASP A 99 6.34 7.64 22.41
C ASP A 99 5.25 7.45 23.47
N ILE A 100 4.38 6.45 23.27
CA ILE A 100 3.37 6.08 24.27
C ILE A 100 3.85 4.80 24.98
N LYS A 101 4.06 4.87 26.30
CA LYS A 101 4.30 3.69 27.16
C LYS A 101 2.95 3.17 27.68
N GLN A 102 2.52 1.99 27.22
CA GLN A 102 1.26 1.37 27.67
C GLN A 102 1.42 0.73 29.06
N LEU A 103 0.45 0.94 29.95
CA LEU A 103 0.38 0.27 31.27
C LEU A 103 0.27 -1.26 31.09
N ALA A 104 1.23 -1.99 31.65
CA ALA A 104 1.22 -3.45 31.65
C ALA A 104 -0.01 -4.00 32.41
N GLY A 105 -0.88 -4.73 31.73
CA GLY A 105 -1.97 -5.47 32.37
C GLY A 105 -3.37 -5.37 31.74
N PHE A 106 -3.57 -4.57 30.70
CA PHE A 106 -4.86 -4.50 29.99
C PHE A 106 -4.88 -5.43 28.77
N GLY A 107 -5.94 -6.23 28.64
CA GLY A 107 -6.17 -7.10 27.47
C GLY A 107 -6.54 -6.32 26.21
N THR A 108 -6.74 -7.04 25.10
CA THR A 108 -7.10 -6.50 23.78
C THR A 108 -8.26 -5.50 23.86
N VAL A 109 -8.04 -4.26 23.42
CA VAL A 109 -9.07 -3.21 23.36
C VAL A 109 -9.95 -3.46 22.14
N SER A 110 -11.25 -3.72 22.34
CA SER A 110 -12.25 -3.79 21.28
C SER A 110 -13.14 -2.56 21.34
N VAL A 111 -13.22 -1.82 20.24
CA VAL A 111 -14.07 -0.62 20.12
C VAL A 111 -15.43 -1.03 19.58
N VAL A 112 -16.47 -0.96 20.41
CA VAL A 112 -17.88 -1.14 20.01
C VAL A 112 -18.55 0.24 20.01
N GLY A 113 -18.94 0.73 18.84
CA GLY A 113 -19.65 1.99 18.69
C GLY A 113 -21.15 1.79 18.44
N THR A 114 -21.98 2.69 18.99
CA THR A 114 -23.42 2.76 18.68
C THR A 114 -23.72 4.10 18.02
N LEU A 115 -24.41 4.09 16.88
CA LEU A 115 -24.88 5.31 16.21
C LEU A 115 -26.30 5.64 16.67
N VAL A 116 -26.46 6.84 17.22
CA VAL A 116 -27.74 7.42 17.66
C VAL A 116 -28.01 8.69 16.88
N ASN A 117 -29.27 8.91 16.49
CA ASN A 117 -29.66 10.16 15.82
C ASN A 117 -29.76 11.32 16.84
N SER A 118 -30.05 12.52 16.34
CA SER A 118 -30.22 13.73 17.16
C SER A 118 -31.38 13.68 18.16
N GLU A 119 -32.24 12.66 18.07
CA GLU A 119 -33.36 12.41 18.99
C GLU A 119 -33.03 11.31 20.02
N GLY A 120 -31.79 10.79 20.01
CA GLY A 120 -31.36 9.73 20.93
C GLY A 120 -31.86 8.33 20.57
N THR A 121 -32.40 8.14 19.36
CA THR A 121 -32.89 6.82 18.90
C THR A 121 -31.76 6.03 18.24
N THR A 122 -31.52 4.81 18.71
CA THR A 122 -30.47 3.92 18.20
C THR A 122 -30.75 3.54 16.75
N ILE A 123 -29.85 3.94 15.84
CA ILE A 123 -29.98 3.68 14.41
C ILE A 123 -29.45 2.27 14.07
N ASN A 124 -28.42 1.81 14.80
CA ASN A 124 -27.92 0.43 14.72
C ASN A 124 -27.00 0.10 15.89
N THR A 125 -27.05 -1.17 16.33
CA THR A 125 -26.05 -1.80 17.20
C THR A 125 -25.35 -2.90 16.39
N LEU A 126 -24.02 -2.84 16.29
CA LEU A 126 -23.22 -3.91 15.73
C LEU A 126 -22.60 -4.73 16.87
N SER A 127 -22.95 -6.01 16.91
CA SER A 127 -22.27 -6.99 17.77
C SER A 127 -20.90 -7.35 17.17
N PRO A 128 -19.93 -7.81 17.98
CA PRO A 128 -18.70 -8.39 17.44
C PRO A 128 -19.05 -9.50 16.43
N ASN A 129 -18.49 -9.40 15.22
CA ASN A 129 -18.61 -10.36 14.09
C ASN A 129 -19.87 -10.30 13.21
N GLN A 130 -20.55 -9.15 13.05
CA GLN A 130 -21.61 -9.00 12.05
C GLN A 130 -21.25 -8.03 10.90
N THR A 131 -21.57 -8.43 9.67
CA THR A 131 -21.56 -7.57 8.47
C THR A 131 -23.00 -7.41 7.95
N LYS A 132 -23.46 -6.19 7.72
CA LYS A 132 -24.74 -5.90 7.05
C LYS A 132 -24.54 -4.96 5.87
N THR A 133 -25.13 -5.29 4.73
CA THR A 133 -25.27 -4.43 3.55
C THR A 133 -26.52 -3.56 3.68
N GLN A 134 -26.38 -2.27 3.36
CA GLN A 134 -27.32 -1.17 3.62
C GLN A 134 -28.56 -1.21 2.70
N PRO A 135 -29.78 -0.82 3.15
CA PRO A 135 -30.85 -0.44 2.22
C PRO A 135 -30.99 1.09 2.12
N ASP A 136 -31.39 1.55 0.94
CA ASP A 136 -31.66 2.97 0.62
C ASP A 136 -32.77 3.55 1.50
N ILE A 137 -32.53 4.73 2.09
CA ILE A 137 -33.52 5.47 2.87
C ILE A 137 -33.96 6.71 2.10
N THR A 138 -35.24 6.79 1.77
CA THR A 138 -35.91 8.00 1.25
C THR A 138 -36.57 8.73 2.42
N VAL A 139 -36.26 10.02 2.63
CA VAL A 139 -36.89 10.85 3.67
C VAL A 139 -37.98 11.71 3.04
N THR A 140 -39.19 11.67 3.60
CA THR A 140 -40.29 12.60 3.28
C THR A 140 -40.50 13.53 4.48
N GLN A 141 -40.48 14.84 4.26
CA GLN A 141 -40.67 15.86 5.29
C GLN A 141 -42.15 16.27 5.32
N GLY A 142 -42.78 16.23 6.51
CA GLY A 142 -44.11 16.79 6.75
C GLY A 142 -43.99 18.03 7.63
N ASP A 143 -44.47 19.17 7.14
CA ASP A 143 -44.63 20.39 7.93
C ASP A 143 -45.86 20.28 8.83
N ASP A 144 -45.73 20.75 10.08
CA ASP A 144 -46.89 21.02 10.93
C ASP A 144 -46.83 22.46 11.46
N THR A 145 -47.95 23.16 11.29
CA THR A 145 -48.20 24.53 11.69
C THR A 145 -49.45 24.57 12.56
N THR A 146 -49.38 25.16 13.76
CA THR A 146 -50.44 25.85 14.55
C THR A 146 -50.07 25.83 16.05
N ALA A 147 -50.62 26.60 16.98
CA ALA A 147 -50.94 28.03 17.13
C ALA A 147 -51.38 28.23 18.61
N ALA A 148 -50.92 29.33 19.24
CA ALA A 148 -51.62 30.18 20.22
C ALA A 148 -51.83 29.81 21.73
N HIS A 149 -51.38 30.77 22.58
CA HIS A 149 -51.99 31.37 23.81
C HIS A 149 -51.46 31.04 25.24
N PRO A 150 -51.59 32.01 26.21
CA PRO A 150 -50.61 32.27 27.27
C PRO A 150 -51.17 32.24 28.73
N SER A 151 -50.26 32.50 29.70
CA SER A 151 -50.43 33.13 31.04
C SER A 151 -50.20 32.28 32.30
N ASP A 152 -49.12 32.65 33.01
CA ASP A 152 -48.96 32.91 34.46
C ASP A 152 -48.86 31.74 35.49
N LYS A 153 -47.72 31.77 36.22
CA LYS A 153 -47.40 31.23 37.59
C LYS A 153 -47.49 29.70 37.80
N ASP A 154 -46.55 29.00 38.41
CA ASP A 154 -45.59 29.31 39.47
C ASP A 154 -44.27 28.55 39.26
N LEU A 155 -43.24 28.98 40.00
CA LEU A 155 -41.97 28.28 40.17
C LEU A 155 -42.19 26.87 40.71
N ASP A 156 -41.83 25.86 39.92
CA ASP A 156 -41.34 24.60 40.47
C ASP A 156 -40.19 24.05 39.61
N VAL A 157 -39.18 23.57 40.31
CA VAL A 157 -37.91 23.06 39.80
C VAL A 157 -38.15 21.64 39.32
N ASP A 158 -38.31 21.44 38.01
CA ASP A 158 -38.05 20.19 37.28
C ASP A 158 -38.18 20.45 35.76
N ASN A 159 -37.43 19.70 34.95
CA ASN A 159 -37.30 19.78 33.47
C ASN A 159 -36.43 20.91 32.87
N PHE A 160 -35.13 20.62 32.71
CA PHE A 160 -34.34 21.15 31.60
C PHE A 160 -34.72 20.41 30.29
N GLN A 161 -35.78 20.86 29.62
CA GLN A 161 -36.00 20.62 28.20
C GLN A 161 -36.31 21.96 27.52
N GLY A 162 -35.39 22.40 26.67
CA GLY A 162 -35.51 23.63 25.89
C GLY A 162 -34.24 23.88 25.10
N ALA A 163 -34.26 23.52 23.82
CA ALA A 163 -33.19 23.76 22.87
C ALA A 163 -32.89 25.27 22.75
N GLY A 164 -31.61 25.63 22.74
CA GLY A 164 -31.16 26.98 22.38
C GLY A 164 -30.45 27.81 23.46
N GLN A 165 -29.85 27.21 24.49
CA GLN A 165 -28.94 27.95 25.37
C GLN A 165 -27.48 27.72 24.99
N THR A 166 -26.80 28.80 24.62
CA THR A 166 -25.35 28.86 24.44
C THR A 166 -24.70 28.92 25.82
N LEU A 167 -23.86 27.92 26.15
CA LEU A 167 -23.03 27.96 27.34
C LEU A 167 -21.87 28.94 27.10
N THR A 168 -21.94 30.13 27.68
CA THR A 168 -20.81 31.07 27.66
C THR A 168 -19.93 30.78 28.88
N GLN A 169 -18.90 29.95 28.70
CA GLN A 169 -17.83 29.88 29.69
C GLN A 169 -16.98 31.14 29.55
N LYS A 170 -17.05 32.02 30.54
CA LYS A 170 -16.28 33.26 30.59
C LYS A 170 -14.86 32.89 31.04
N TRP A 171 -13.89 33.06 30.17
CA TRP A 171 -12.47 33.02 30.52
C TRP A 171 -12.14 34.32 31.25
N ASP A 172 -11.73 34.24 32.51
CA ASP A 172 -11.24 35.39 33.27
C ASP A 172 -9.91 35.86 32.66
N GLY A 173 -10.00 36.80 31.70
CA GLY A 173 -8.84 37.37 31.01
C GLY A 173 -9.16 38.07 29.68
N SER A 174 -10.35 37.86 29.09
CA SER A 174 -10.72 38.55 27.85
C SER A 174 -11.37 39.90 28.15
N THR A 175 -10.63 40.98 27.88
CA THR A 175 -11.18 42.32 27.71
C THR A 175 -11.59 42.50 26.26
N ASP A 176 -12.87 42.79 26.07
CA ASP A 176 -13.52 43.30 24.85
C ASP A 176 -13.87 42.28 23.75
N GLY A 177 -15.14 41.84 23.78
CA GLY A 177 -16.07 42.00 22.66
C GLY A 177 -15.90 41.14 21.39
N GLU A 178 -14.83 40.40 21.20
CA GLU A 178 -14.69 39.54 20.02
C GLU A 178 -15.40 38.20 20.22
N GLN A 179 -16.53 38.03 19.54
CA GLN A 179 -17.13 36.72 19.30
C GLN A 179 -16.16 35.90 18.43
N ASN A 180 -15.25 35.17 19.06
CA ASN A 180 -14.50 34.12 18.38
C ASN A 180 -15.45 32.95 18.08
N THR A 181 -16.21 33.08 17.00
CA THR A 181 -16.81 31.93 16.34
C THR A 181 -15.67 31.10 15.77
N PHE A 182 -15.24 30.07 16.49
CA PHE A 182 -14.44 28.98 15.94
C PHE A 182 -15.31 28.21 14.93
N ALA A 183 -15.57 28.83 13.78
CA ALA A 183 -16.24 28.22 12.63
C ALA A 183 -15.31 27.25 11.87
N ASP A 184 -14.00 27.24 12.20
CA ASP A 184 -12.99 26.35 11.62
C ASP A 184 -12.79 25.09 12.46
N ALA A 185 -13.86 24.33 12.69
CA ALA A 185 -13.72 22.93 13.07
C ALA A 185 -13.13 22.16 11.86
N ARG A 186 -11.81 22.23 11.69
CA ARG A 186 -11.09 21.43 10.69
C ARG A 186 -11.37 19.97 11.01
N SER A 187 -12.17 19.31 10.18
CA SER A 187 -12.52 17.91 10.33
C SER A 187 -11.27 17.07 10.11
N PHE A 188 -10.71 16.49 11.18
CA PHE A 188 -9.66 15.49 11.09
C PHE A 188 -10.28 14.16 10.66
N ALA A 189 -10.12 13.79 9.39
CA ALA A 189 -10.44 12.46 8.93
C ALA A 189 -9.23 11.54 9.19
N ILE A 190 -9.33 10.69 10.21
CA ILE A 190 -8.42 9.54 10.33
C ILE A 190 -8.85 8.56 9.24
N ILE A 191 -8.13 8.56 8.11
CA ILE A 191 -8.32 7.59 7.04
C ILE A 191 -7.56 6.33 7.44
N THR A 192 -8.22 5.44 8.18
CA THR A 192 -7.71 4.08 8.37
C THR A 192 -7.91 3.33 7.06
N HIS A 193 -6.84 3.19 6.27
CA HIS A 193 -6.88 2.29 5.13
C HIS A 193 -6.84 0.84 5.62
N ILE A 194 -8.01 0.20 5.63
CA ILE A 194 -8.10 -1.25 5.86
C ILE A 194 -7.69 -1.91 4.55
N TYR A 195 -6.41 -2.28 4.44
CA TYR A 195 -5.86 -2.98 3.26
C TYR A 195 -6.06 -4.51 3.32
N ASP A 196 -6.93 -5.00 4.20
CA ASP A 196 -7.16 -6.42 4.39
C ASP A 196 -8.10 -6.98 3.31
N SER A 197 -7.53 -7.81 2.44
CA SER A 197 -8.29 -8.63 1.49
C SER A 197 -7.97 -10.09 1.75
N ALA A 198 -8.92 -11.00 1.52
CA ALA A 198 -8.69 -12.43 1.68
C ALA A 198 -7.46 -12.93 0.89
N ASN A 199 -7.17 -12.30 -0.25
CA ASN A 199 -5.97 -12.53 -1.04
C ASN A 199 -4.69 -12.10 -0.29
N ALA A 200 -4.66 -10.91 0.31
CA ALA A 200 -3.53 -10.45 1.11
C ALA A 200 -3.29 -11.36 2.31
N THR A 201 -4.35 -11.71 3.06
CA THR A 201 -4.28 -12.64 4.19
C THR A 201 -3.67 -13.99 3.76
N ALA A 202 -4.09 -14.51 2.60
CA ALA A 202 -3.57 -15.76 2.07
C ALA A 202 -2.09 -15.68 1.68
N VAL A 203 -1.61 -14.54 1.16
CA VAL A 203 -0.18 -14.32 0.88
C VAL A 203 0.62 -14.29 2.18
N ILE A 204 0.21 -13.47 3.14
CA ILE A 204 0.90 -13.27 4.42
C ILE A 204 1.02 -14.61 5.18
N ALA A 205 -0.05 -15.40 5.19
CA ALA A 205 -0.06 -16.71 5.85
C ALA A 205 0.93 -17.74 5.27
N ARG A 206 1.48 -17.51 4.06
CA ARG A 206 2.51 -18.38 3.47
C ARG A 206 3.91 -18.07 3.97
N MET A 207 4.12 -16.90 4.57
CA MET A 207 5.41 -16.42 5.05
C MET A 207 5.48 -16.53 6.57
N THR A 208 6.70 -16.46 7.11
CA THR A 208 6.93 -16.52 8.56
C THR A 208 7.84 -15.40 9.00
N GLY A 209 7.61 -14.88 10.20
CA GLY A 209 8.47 -13.85 10.79
C GLY A 209 8.46 -12.50 10.06
N LEU A 210 7.35 -12.16 9.38
CA LEU A 210 7.19 -10.83 8.78
C LEU A 210 7.09 -9.77 9.88
N VAL A 211 7.69 -8.60 9.64
CA VAL A 211 7.45 -7.42 10.48
C VAL A 211 6.15 -6.71 10.06
N ILE A 212 5.56 -5.92 10.95
CA ILE A 212 4.28 -5.22 10.71
C ILE A 212 4.32 -4.38 9.43
N ALA A 213 5.46 -3.75 9.14
CA ALA A 213 5.62 -2.93 7.93
C ALA A 213 5.63 -3.78 6.64
N GLU A 214 6.17 -5.01 6.68
CA GLU A 214 6.11 -5.94 5.53
C GLU A 214 4.68 -6.40 5.29
N ASP A 215 3.95 -6.77 6.35
CA ASP A 215 2.54 -7.15 6.27
C ASP A 215 1.68 -6.04 5.65
N ALA A 216 1.94 -4.79 6.05
CA ALA A 216 1.27 -3.61 5.51
C ALA A 216 1.61 -3.39 4.02
N ALA A 217 2.88 -3.53 3.63
CA ALA A 217 3.31 -3.38 2.24
C ALA A 217 2.70 -4.47 1.33
N ILE A 218 2.69 -5.74 1.77
CA ILE A 218 2.05 -6.86 1.06
C ILE A 218 0.55 -6.58 0.92
N SER A 219 -0.13 -6.27 2.04
CA SER A 219 -1.58 -6.02 2.05
C SER A 219 -1.98 -4.89 1.10
N LYS A 220 -1.25 -3.77 1.16
CA LYS A 220 -1.45 -2.61 0.28
C LYS A 220 -1.26 -3.01 -1.19
N TYR A 221 -0.19 -3.72 -1.53
CA TYR A 221 0.07 -4.12 -2.93
C TYR A 221 -0.99 -5.09 -3.47
N VAL A 222 -1.37 -6.10 -2.71
CA VAL A 222 -2.35 -7.11 -3.14
C VAL A 222 -3.73 -6.48 -3.31
N THR A 223 -4.18 -5.70 -2.33
CA THR A 223 -5.49 -5.04 -2.37
C THR A 223 -5.58 -3.99 -3.49
N LEU A 224 -4.50 -3.24 -3.74
CA LEU A 224 -4.46 -2.24 -4.82
C LEU A 224 -4.12 -2.82 -6.20
N SER A 225 -3.79 -4.11 -6.30
CA SER A 225 -3.60 -4.78 -7.59
C SER A 225 -4.91 -4.95 -8.36
N GLY A 226 -6.07 -4.89 -7.69
CA GLY A 226 -7.39 -5.00 -8.32
C GLY A 226 -7.52 -6.26 -9.17
N GLY A 227 -8.13 -6.12 -10.35
CA GLY A 227 -8.34 -7.23 -11.29
C GLY A 227 -7.05 -7.92 -11.77
N ASN A 228 -5.91 -7.24 -11.72
CA ASN A 228 -4.63 -7.87 -12.11
C ASN A 228 -4.23 -9.01 -11.19
N TRP A 229 -4.73 -9.06 -9.95
CA TRP A 229 -4.37 -10.14 -9.04
C TRP A 229 -4.91 -11.48 -9.53
N ASP A 230 -6.15 -11.52 -10.02
CA ASP A 230 -6.82 -12.74 -10.44
C ASP A 230 -6.26 -13.29 -11.77
N LEU A 231 -5.72 -12.41 -12.62
CA LEU A 231 -5.09 -12.77 -13.89
C LEU A 231 -3.68 -13.39 -13.76
N ARG A 232 -3.06 -13.37 -12.57
CA ARG A 232 -1.73 -13.96 -12.33
C ARG A 232 -1.85 -15.42 -11.95
N ASP A 233 -0.94 -16.25 -12.45
CA ASP A 233 -0.75 -17.61 -11.94
C ASP A 233 0.28 -17.64 -10.83
N ASP A 234 1.38 -16.90 -10.99
CA ASP A 234 2.41 -16.77 -9.98
C ASP A 234 2.93 -15.33 -9.92
N PHE A 235 3.26 -14.90 -8.71
CA PHE A 235 3.91 -13.63 -8.42
C PHE A 235 4.84 -13.84 -7.25
N ILE A 236 6.05 -13.30 -7.35
CA ILE A 236 7.01 -13.30 -6.26
C ILE A 236 7.77 -11.99 -6.24
N HIS A 237 8.04 -11.53 -5.03
CA HIS A 237 8.96 -10.44 -4.78
C HIS A 237 10.15 -10.99 -4.00
N TYR A 238 11.34 -10.82 -4.57
CA TYR A 238 12.61 -11.29 -4.03
C TYR A 238 13.25 -10.34 -3.01
N GLY A 239 12.65 -9.18 -2.76
CA GLY A 239 13.17 -8.14 -1.87
C GLY A 239 12.58 -8.17 -0.45
N MET A 240 12.12 -9.33 0.03
CA MET A 240 11.62 -9.47 1.41
C MET A 240 12.76 -9.37 2.43
N GLN A 241 12.45 -9.19 3.72
CA GLN A 241 13.48 -9.04 4.75
C GLN A 241 14.34 -10.29 4.95
N THR A 242 13.78 -11.47 4.70
CA THR A 242 14.49 -12.75 4.82
C THR A 242 14.55 -13.49 3.49
N GLU A 243 15.66 -14.21 3.26
CA GLU A 243 15.85 -15.02 2.05
C GLU A 243 14.73 -16.06 1.85
N ALA A 244 14.27 -16.68 2.95
CA ALA A 244 13.20 -17.67 2.91
C ALA A 244 11.86 -17.08 2.42
N ASN A 245 11.50 -15.88 2.90
CA ASN A 245 10.29 -15.20 2.44
C ASN A 245 10.46 -14.71 0.99
N SER A 246 11.66 -14.26 0.59
CA SER A 246 11.98 -13.86 -0.78
C SER A 246 11.90 -15.00 -1.80
N LEU A 247 11.95 -16.26 -1.36
CA LEU A 247 11.75 -17.44 -2.21
C LEU A 247 10.33 -18.02 -2.11
N THR A 248 9.46 -17.46 -1.26
CA THR A 248 8.08 -17.92 -1.11
C THR A 248 7.18 -17.19 -2.09
N GLY A 249 6.72 -17.86 -3.15
CA GLY A 249 5.78 -17.27 -4.10
C GLY A 249 4.45 -16.94 -3.43
N TRP A 250 3.88 -15.80 -3.84
CA TRP A 250 2.72 -15.22 -3.18
C TRP A 250 1.42 -15.93 -3.58
N LYS A 251 1.36 -16.51 -4.79
CA LYS A 251 0.20 -17.28 -5.25
C LYS A 251 0.44 -18.79 -5.25
N LEU A 252 1.52 -19.25 -5.89
CA LEU A 252 1.64 -20.67 -6.21
C LEU A 252 2.93 -21.32 -5.70
N LYS A 253 4.08 -21.05 -6.33
CA LYS A 253 5.29 -21.86 -6.17
C LYS A 253 6.30 -21.25 -5.22
N THR A 254 6.95 -22.07 -4.40
CA THR A 254 8.21 -21.70 -3.74
C THR A 254 9.35 -21.85 -4.74
N HIS A 255 10.08 -20.76 -4.94
CA HIS A 255 11.23 -20.70 -5.83
C HIS A 255 12.47 -21.27 -5.14
N ILE A 256 13.46 -21.72 -5.92
CA ILE A 256 14.69 -22.31 -5.40
C ILE A 256 15.87 -21.51 -5.92
N ALA A 257 16.64 -20.91 -5.02
CA ALA A 257 17.93 -20.31 -5.33
C ALA A 257 18.96 -21.42 -5.64
N VAL A 258 19.61 -21.36 -6.80
CA VAL A 258 20.59 -22.36 -7.24
C VAL A 258 21.99 -21.75 -7.28
N ASN A 259 22.96 -22.46 -6.69
CA ASN A 259 24.35 -22.04 -6.51
C ASN A 259 24.52 -20.76 -5.66
N ALA A 260 23.63 -20.57 -4.68
CA ALA A 260 23.70 -19.56 -3.63
C ALA A 260 23.87 -18.10 -4.14
N PRO A 261 22.94 -17.58 -4.97
CA PRO A 261 22.85 -16.14 -5.22
C PRO A 261 22.72 -15.36 -3.92
N THR A 262 23.29 -14.16 -3.86
CA THR A 262 23.27 -13.35 -2.64
C THR A 262 21.94 -12.60 -2.52
N HIS A 263 21.15 -12.96 -1.51
CA HIS A 263 19.97 -12.19 -1.12
C HIS A 263 20.38 -10.89 -0.41
N THR A 264 19.73 -9.78 -0.74
CA THR A 264 19.83 -8.52 0.00
C THR A 264 18.43 -7.99 0.28
N SER A 265 18.15 -7.77 1.57
CA SER A 265 16.86 -7.26 2.03
C SER A 265 16.47 -5.99 1.28
N GLY A 266 15.19 -5.87 0.92
CA GLY A 266 14.64 -4.73 0.19
C GLY A 266 15.07 -4.61 -1.29
N LEU A 267 16.03 -5.43 -1.75
CA LEU A 267 16.61 -5.31 -3.10
C LEU A 267 16.33 -6.52 -3.99
N GLY A 268 16.53 -7.73 -3.50
CA GLY A 268 16.42 -8.94 -4.32
C GLY A 268 17.62 -9.88 -4.23
N PHE A 269 17.77 -10.71 -5.27
CA PHE A 269 18.92 -11.59 -5.42
C PHE A 269 19.92 -11.02 -6.42
N THR A 270 21.19 -10.96 -6.01
CA THR A 270 22.33 -10.67 -6.89
C THR A 270 22.83 -11.95 -7.54
N LEU A 271 22.88 -11.96 -8.87
CA LEU A 271 23.34 -13.08 -9.70
C LEU A 271 24.72 -12.78 -10.31
N ASN A 272 25.52 -13.82 -10.50
CA ASN A 272 26.93 -13.70 -10.91
C ASN A 272 27.20 -13.85 -12.42
N GLY A 273 26.18 -14.03 -13.25
CA GLY A 273 26.35 -14.21 -14.71
C GLY A 273 27.05 -15.50 -15.16
N THR A 274 27.28 -16.47 -14.27
CA THR A 274 28.02 -17.70 -14.63
C THR A 274 27.33 -18.99 -14.21
N THR A 275 26.88 -19.11 -12.96
CA THR A 275 26.31 -20.35 -12.41
C THR A 275 25.07 -20.13 -11.55
N GLN A 276 24.82 -18.90 -11.10
CA GLN A 276 23.72 -18.58 -10.20
C GLN A 276 22.44 -18.25 -10.97
N TYR A 277 21.32 -18.75 -10.46
CA TYR A 277 19.98 -18.44 -10.96
C TYR A 277 18.93 -18.80 -9.91
N ILE A 278 17.68 -18.42 -10.16
CA ILE A 278 16.52 -18.88 -9.38
C ILE A 278 15.68 -19.79 -10.27
N ASN A 279 15.40 -21.00 -9.79
CA ASN A 279 14.44 -21.90 -10.41
C ASN A 279 13.04 -21.58 -9.88
N SER A 280 12.15 -21.07 -10.73
CA SER A 280 10.78 -20.71 -10.31
C SER A 280 9.92 -21.88 -9.88
N GLN A 281 10.30 -23.11 -10.26
CA GLN A 281 9.44 -24.30 -10.22
C GLN A 281 8.14 -24.17 -11.04
N PHE A 282 7.90 -23.06 -11.73
CA PHE A 282 6.72 -22.82 -12.53
C PHE A 282 6.93 -23.41 -13.93
N VAL A 283 6.11 -24.38 -14.30
CA VAL A 283 6.10 -25.01 -15.63
C VAL A 283 4.85 -24.54 -16.37
N PRO A 284 4.94 -23.67 -17.39
CA PRO A 284 3.76 -23.06 -18.03
C PRO A 284 2.71 -24.06 -18.51
N SER A 285 3.11 -25.18 -19.09
CA SER A 285 2.18 -26.23 -19.56
C SER A 285 1.48 -27.05 -18.47
N VAL A 286 1.92 -26.94 -17.22
CA VAL A 286 1.36 -27.69 -16.07
C VAL A 286 0.68 -26.75 -15.08
N ASP A 287 1.32 -25.64 -14.78
CA ASP A 287 0.93 -24.71 -13.72
C ASP A 287 0.19 -23.47 -14.25
N GLY A 288 0.23 -23.21 -15.57
CA GLY A 288 -0.44 -22.07 -16.20
C GLY A 288 -1.95 -22.28 -16.31
N VAL A 289 -2.72 -21.58 -15.47
CA VAL A 289 -4.19 -21.53 -15.57
C VAL A 289 -4.60 -20.33 -16.42
N ASN A 290 -4.06 -19.15 -16.09
CA ASN A 290 -4.27 -17.92 -16.83
C ASN A 290 -3.23 -17.73 -17.95
N PHE A 291 -2.01 -18.21 -17.76
CA PHE A 291 -0.96 -18.22 -18.76
C PHE A 291 -1.27 -19.30 -19.80
N THR A 292 -1.99 -18.92 -20.85
CA THR A 292 -2.42 -19.82 -21.91
C THR A 292 -1.65 -19.59 -23.20
N LEU A 293 -1.90 -20.43 -24.21
CA LEU A 293 -1.13 -20.42 -25.46
C LEU A 293 -1.18 -19.06 -26.17
N ASN A 294 -2.36 -18.44 -26.23
CA ASN A 294 -2.65 -17.21 -26.99
C ASN A 294 -2.90 -16.00 -26.10
N ASP A 295 -2.90 -16.19 -24.79
CA ASP A 295 -3.10 -15.15 -23.80
C ASP A 295 -2.13 -15.39 -22.65
N SER A 296 -0.97 -14.73 -22.73
CA SER A 296 0.10 -14.94 -21.78
C SER A 296 0.92 -13.68 -21.54
N ILE A 297 1.34 -13.48 -20.29
CA ILE A 297 2.23 -12.41 -19.86
C ILE A 297 3.28 -12.98 -18.91
N PHE A 298 4.50 -12.50 -19.02
CA PHE A 298 5.45 -12.56 -17.91
C PHE A 298 6.11 -11.21 -17.73
N GLY A 299 6.57 -10.95 -16.51
CA GLY A 299 7.28 -9.73 -16.17
C GLY A 299 8.43 -9.99 -15.21
N ILE A 300 9.54 -9.27 -15.42
CA ILE A 300 10.69 -9.26 -14.53
C ILE A 300 11.08 -7.83 -14.22
N TYR A 301 11.19 -7.52 -12.92
CA TYR A 301 11.72 -6.25 -12.46
C TYR A 301 13.23 -6.36 -12.29
N ASN A 302 13.96 -5.72 -13.21
CA ASN A 302 15.41 -5.64 -13.14
C ASN A 302 15.79 -4.44 -12.27
N LYS A 303 16.48 -4.68 -11.16
CA LYS A 303 16.93 -3.63 -10.26
C LYS A 303 18.26 -3.06 -10.72
N THR A 304 19.21 -3.93 -11.05
CA THR A 304 20.53 -3.53 -11.53
C THR A 304 21.01 -4.50 -12.58
N ASN A 305 21.61 -3.98 -13.65
CA ASN A 305 22.35 -4.73 -14.63
C ASN A 305 23.85 -4.58 -14.39
N ASN A 306 24.47 -5.68 -13.95
CA ASN A 306 25.92 -5.76 -13.72
C ASN A 306 26.63 -6.50 -14.86
N ASP A 307 25.96 -6.74 -15.99
CA ASP A 307 26.50 -7.57 -17.05
C ASP A 307 27.48 -6.81 -17.95
N THR A 308 28.54 -7.51 -18.31
CA THR A 308 29.55 -7.04 -19.25
C THR A 308 29.61 -8.03 -20.42
N ALA A 309 29.28 -7.52 -21.60
CA ALA A 309 29.48 -8.13 -22.93
C ALA A 309 29.28 -9.66 -23.00
N GLY A 310 28.02 -10.13 -23.09
CA GLY A 310 27.71 -11.51 -23.43
C GLY A 310 26.23 -11.76 -23.71
N THR A 311 25.89 -12.82 -24.42
CA THR A 311 24.48 -13.25 -24.54
C THR A 311 23.97 -13.78 -23.20
N ARG A 312 23.01 -13.09 -22.59
CA ARG A 312 22.44 -13.45 -21.27
C ARG A 312 20.93 -13.54 -21.27
N HIS A 313 20.40 -14.36 -20.38
CA HIS A 313 18.97 -14.53 -20.17
C HIS A 313 18.58 -14.07 -18.78
N ILE A 314 17.75 -13.03 -18.72
CA ILE A 314 17.14 -12.60 -17.46
C ILE A 314 15.95 -13.50 -17.10
N TYR A 315 15.35 -14.14 -18.11
CA TYR A 315 14.27 -15.11 -17.99
C TYR A 315 14.39 -16.15 -19.09
N GLY A 316 14.20 -17.42 -18.79
CA GLY A 316 14.12 -18.40 -19.89
C GLY A 316 13.76 -19.82 -19.51
N GLY A 317 12.85 -20.39 -20.30
CA GLY A 317 12.67 -21.83 -20.51
C GLY A 317 12.65 -22.13 -22.01
N ARG A 318 13.67 -22.83 -22.48
CA ARG A 318 13.94 -23.16 -23.89
C ARG A 318 13.80 -24.66 -24.13
N GLY A 319 12.54 -25.12 -24.17
CA GLY A 319 12.14 -26.43 -24.68
C GLY A 319 10.79 -26.31 -25.39
N ASP A 320 10.85 -26.13 -26.72
CA ASP A 320 9.82 -26.03 -27.79
C ASP A 320 8.39 -25.63 -27.39
N GLY A 321 8.27 -24.50 -26.69
CA GLY A 321 7.03 -23.77 -26.40
C GLY A 321 7.31 -22.49 -25.61
N ARG A 322 8.40 -21.83 -26.01
CA ARG A 322 9.39 -21.08 -25.22
C ARG A 322 8.84 -19.80 -24.57
N SER A 323 9.22 -19.52 -23.33
CA SER A 323 9.07 -18.17 -22.74
C SER A 323 10.44 -17.70 -22.28
N GLU A 324 10.89 -16.58 -22.82
CA GLU A 324 12.27 -16.13 -22.68
C GLU A 324 12.39 -14.63 -22.90
N LEU A 325 13.28 -14.01 -22.14
CA LEU A 325 13.75 -12.65 -22.36
C LEU A 325 15.27 -12.67 -22.29
N GLN A 326 15.88 -12.31 -23.40
CA GLN A 326 17.31 -12.42 -23.66
C GLN A 326 17.87 -11.06 -24.03
N GLN A 327 19.06 -10.77 -23.55
CA GLN A 327 19.88 -9.66 -24.01
C GLN A 327 21.14 -10.16 -24.73
N GLN A 328 21.60 -9.38 -25.69
CA GLN A 328 22.86 -9.55 -26.39
C GLN A 328 23.52 -8.17 -26.55
N PRO A 329 24.18 -7.65 -25.49
CA PRO A 329 24.78 -6.32 -25.49
C PRO A 329 25.82 -6.13 -26.60
N GLY A 330 26.57 -7.18 -26.96
CA GLY A 330 27.62 -7.08 -27.99
C GLY A 330 27.13 -6.72 -29.39
N ILE A 331 25.82 -6.77 -29.63
CA ILE A 331 25.17 -6.36 -30.89
C ILE A 331 23.92 -5.50 -30.65
N ASP A 332 23.78 -4.91 -29.45
CA ASP A 332 22.65 -4.04 -29.08
C ASP A 332 21.27 -4.65 -29.38
N ARG A 333 21.08 -5.90 -28.92
CA ARG A 333 19.86 -6.67 -29.18
C ARG A 333 19.21 -7.14 -27.89
N THR A 334 17.89 -6.96 -27.83
CA THR A 334 17.01 -7.72 -26.94
C THR A 334 16.13 -8.64 -27.77
N THR A 335 15.92 -9.84 -27.25
CA THR A 335 15.10 -10.88 -27.86
C THR A 335 14.09 -11.35 -26.83
N PHE A 336 12.85 -11.50 -27.27
CA PHE A 336 11.77 -11.98 -26.43
C PHE A 336 10.93 -13.02 -27.17
N PHE A 337 10.42 -13.99 -26.42
CA PHE A 337 9.57 -15.05 -26.94
C PHE A 337 8.42 -15.33 -25.99
N LEU A 338 7.30 -15.75 -26.56
CA LEU A 338 6.20 -16.36 -25.83
C LEU A 338 5.60 -17.46 -26.69
N ASN A 339 5.52 -18.65 -26.13
CA ASN A 339 4.80 -19.81 -26.61
C ASN A 339 5.06 -20.23 -28.07
N SER A 340 6.24 -19.92 -28.60
CA SER A 340 6.64 -20.36 -29.95
C SER A 340 7.86 -21.27 -29.90
N ALA A 341 7.82 -22.33 -30.69
CA ALA A 341 8.89 -23.30 -30.87
C ALA A 341 9.88 -22.88 -31.96
N LEU A 342 9.62 -21.77 -32.66
CA LEU A 342 10.44 -21.38 -33.81
C LEU A 342 11.90 -21.16 -33.37
N ALA A 343 12.76 -22.03 -33.91
CA ALA A 343 14.19 -21.82 -34.04
C ALA A 343 14.53 -20.72 -35.07
N GLY A 344 13.51 -20.09 -35.67
CA GLY A 344 13.59 -18.97 -36.61
C GLY A 344 14.06 -17.69 -35.92
N THR A 345 14.52 -16.73 -36.74
CA THR A 345 15.25 -15.53 -36.32
C THR A 345 14.62 -14.90 -35.08
N PRO A 346 15.36 -14.79 -33.96
CA PRO A 346 14.83 -14.17 -32.75
C PRO A 346 14.24 -12.81 -33.09
N VAL A 347 13.09 -12.45 -32.50
CA VAL A 347 12.54 -11.09 -32.64
C VAL A 347 13.59 -10.12 -32.11
N ILE A 348 14.13 -9.28 -32.99
CA ILE A 348 15.25 -8.39 -32.70
C ILE A 348 14.70 -7.00 -32.49
N VAL A 349 14.80 -6.50 -31.27
CA VAL A 349 14.64 -5.07 -31.02
C VAL A 349 16.02 -4.46 -30.88
N GLY A 350 16.33 -3.49 -31.75
CA GLY A 350 17.53 -2.66 -31.67
C GLY A 350 17.43 -1.63 -30.54
N ILE A 351 17.18 -2.09 -29.32
CA ILE A 351 17.31 -1.25 -28.14
C ILE A 351 18.81 -1.14 -27.90
N THR A 352 19.36 0.06 -28.15
CA THR A 352 20.76 0.36 -27.89
C THR A 352 21.07 0.11 -26.41
N GLY A 353 21.91 -0.89 -26.13
CA GLY A 353 22.51 -1.10 -24.82
C GLY A 353 22.00 -2.27 -23.95
N ALA A 354 22.53 -2.24 -22.72
CA ALA A 354 22.24 -3.07 -21.56
C ALA A 354 20.74 -3.10 -21.21
N PHE A 355 20.24 -4.17 -20.57
CA PHE A 355 19.02 -4.03 -19.75
C PHE A 355 19.21 -2.83 -18.83
N GLN A 356 18.26 -1.90 -18.86
CA GLN A 356 18.17 -0.76 -17.96
C GLN A 356 17.91 -1.21 -16.52
N ASP A 357 18.39 -0.41 -15.59
CA ASP A 357 18.17 -0.54 -14.16
C ASP A 357 16.78 -0.03 -13.78
N ASP A 358 16.29 -0.46 -12.62
CA ASP A 358 15.05 0.01 -12.02
C ASP A 358 13.83 0.01 -12.96
N ILE A 359 13.70 -1.04 -13.77
CA ILE A 359 12.62 -1.15 -14.76
C ILE A 359 11.99 -2.54 -14.81
N LEU A 360 10.68 -2.53 -14.99
CA LEU A 360 9.90 -3.73 -15.31
C LEU A 360 9.97 -4.02 -16.80
N TYR A 361 10.52 -5.17 -17.16
CA TYR A 361 10.34 -5.75 -18.49
C TYR A 361 9.09 -6.60 -18.50
N THR A 362 8.26 -6.45 -19.52
CA THR A 362 7.04 -7.24 -19.68
C THR A 362 6.94 -7.73 -21.11
N VAL A 363 6.67 -9.02 -21.27
CA VAL A 363 6.40 -9.62 -22.57
C VAL A 363 4.98 -10.16 -22.54
N THR A 364 4.19 -9.78 -23.53
CA THR A 364 2.77 -10.18 -23.63
C THR A 364 2.48 -10.85 -24.96
N ARG A 365 1.53 -11.78 -24.96
CA ARG A 365 0.88 -12.35 -26.13
C ARG A 365 -0.62 -12.26 -25.91
N THR A 366 -1.33 -11.65 -26.85
CA THR A 366 -2.79 -11.41 -26.76
C THR A 366 -3.58 -12.10 -27.87
N SER A 367 -2.88 -12.76 -28.80
CA SER A 367 -3.48 -13.66 -29.79
C SER A 367 -2.47 -14.74 -30.22
N SER A 368 -2.92 -15.64 -31.09
CA SER A 368 -2.06 -16.69 -31.65
C SER A 368 -0.88 -16.15 -32.46
N SER A 369 -0.90 -14.90 -32.88
CA SER A 369 0.15 -14.32 -33.73
C SER A 369 0.59 -12.92 -33.33
N ALA A 370 0.20 -12.41 -32.15
CA ALA A 370 0.59 -11.06 -31.72
C ALA A 370 1.25 -11.13 -30.35
N HIS A 371 2.47 -10.59 -30.25
CA HIS A 371 3.16 -10.39 -29.00
C HIS A 371 3.90 -9.05 -28.96
N SER A 372 4.25 -8.60 -27.77
CA SER A 372 4.94 -7.31 -27.59
C SER A 372 5.88 -7.33 -26.39
N LEU A 373 6.88 -6.45 -26.47
CA LEU A 373 7.77 -6.10 -25.37
C LEU A 373 7.43 -4.70 -24.87
N GLN A 374 7.31 -4.57 -23.56
CA GLN A 374 7.12 -3.30 -22.86
C GLN A 374 8.20 -3.12 -21.79
N MET A 375 8.58 -1.87 -21.56
CA MET A 375 9.55 -1.47 -20.53
C MET A 375 8.93 -0.36 -19.69
N GLY A 376 8.73 -0.62 -18.40
CA GLY A 376 8.13 0.33 -17.47
C GLY A 376 6.72 0.78 -17.87
N GLY A 377 5.94 -0.09 -18.53
CA GLY A 377 4.60 0.21 -19.06
C GLY A 377 4.58 0.78 -20.49
N ILE A 378 5.74 1.19 -21.02
CA ILE A 378 5.82 1.76 -22.37
C ILE A 378 6.00 0.63 -23.38
N LEU A 379 5.15 0.58 -24.41
CA LEU A 379 5.31 -0.33 -25.55
C LEU A 379 6.56 0.00 -26.35
N ILE A 380 7.49 -0.96 -26.42
CA ILE A 380 8.77 -0.81 -27.13
C ILE A 380 8.72 -1.47 -28.49
N HIS A 381 8.09 -2.63 -28.57
CA HIS A 381 8.02 -3.40 -29.81
C HIS A 381 6.80 -4.28 -29.87
N THR A 382 6.28 -4.47 -31.07
CA THR A 382 5.25 -5.46 -31.42
C THR A 382 5.80 -6.32 -32.53
N ASP A 383 5.53 -7.62 -32.49
CA ASP A 383 5.87 -8.53 -33.58
C ASP A 383 4.78 -9.57 -33.77
N THR A 384 4.89 -10.33 -34.87
CA THR A 384 3.97 -11.39 -35.22
C THR A 384 4.68 -12.73 -35.36
N ASP A 385 4.41 -13.63 -34.42
CA ASP A 385 4.89 -15.00 -34.47
C ASP A 385 3.81 -15.97 -33.98
N VAL A 386 3.64 -17.09 -34.67
CA VAL A 386 2.60 -18.08 -34.38
C VAL A 386 2.96 -18.83 -33.11
N SER A 387 2.07 -18.79 -32.12
CA SER A 387 2.15 -19.63 -30.93
C SER A 387 1.96 -21.10 -31.32
N THR A 388 2.87 -21.97 -30.87
CA THR A 388 2.85 -23.40 -31.19
C THR A 388 2.52 -24.27 -29.97
N SER A 389 2.99 -23.87 -28.80
CA SER A 389 3.00 -24.71 -27.60
C SER A 389 3.39 -23.91 -26.36
N LEU A 390 2.95 -24.37 -25.18
CA LEU A 390 3.45 -23.89 -23.88
C LEU A 390 4.73 -24.64 -23.51
N SER A 391 5.62 -23.99 -22.76
CA SER A 391 6.88 -24.62 -22.33
C SER A 391 6.61 -25.75 -21.32
N SER A 392 7.28 -26.88 -21.52
CA SER A 392 7.30 -28.02 -20.59
C SER A 392 8.42 -27.95 -19.57
N LEU A 393 9.24 -26.89 -19.59
CA LEU A 393 10.35 -26.69 -18.68
C LEU A 393 9.99 -25.64 -17.62
N ALA A 394 10.56 -25.82 -16.42
CA ALA A 394 10.51 -24.80 -15.39
C ALA A 394 11.26 -23.55 -15.87
N GLN A 395 10.72 -22.38 -15.55
CA GLN A 395 11.30 -21.11 -15.98
C GLN A 395 12.42 -20.72 -15.01
N TYR A 396 13.60 -20.40 -15.55
CA TYR A 396 14.71 -19.90 -14.74
C TYR A 396 14.76 -18.38 -14.79
N ILE A 397 14.97 -17.75 -13.63
CA ILE A 397 15.22 -16.33 -13.50
C ILE A 397 16.74 -16.14 -13.42
N GLY A 398 17.25 -15.36 -14.35
CA GLY A 398 18.67 -15.09 -14.54
C GLY A 398 19.47 -16.23 -15.16
N ALA A 399 18.81 -17.16 -15.83
CA ALA A 399 19.40 -18.12 -16.76
C ALA A 399 18.32 -18.59 -17.73
N THR A 400 18.70 -19.37 -18.74
CA THR A 400 17.77 -20.17 -19.54
C THR A 400 17.84 -21.62 -19.14
N ASN A 401 16.67 -22.27 -19.06
CA ASN A 401 16.55 -23.71 -18.93
C ASN A 401 16.40 -24.39 -20.31
N THR A 402 17.43 -25.07 -20.83
CA THR A 402 17.33 -25.95 -22.03
C THR A 402 17.22 -27.45 -21.66
N GLY A 403 16.69 -27.76 -20.47
CA GLY A 403 16.92 -29.03 -19.78
C GLY A 403 18.21 -29.01 -18.93
N SER A 404 18.97 -27.92 -19.01
CA SER A 404 20.13 -27.59 -18.19
C SER A 404 20.26 -26.06 -18.15
N PRO A 405 20.78 -25.46 -17.06
CA PRO A 405 20.97 -24.02 -16.99
C PRO A 405 22.05 -23.54 -17.96
N ALA A 406 21.78 -22.47 -18.69
CA ALA A 406 22.70 -21.84 -19.63
C ALA A 406 22.53 -20.31 -19.65
N ALA A 407 23.52 -19.59 -20.18
CA ALA A 407 23.45 -18.14 -20.47
C ALA A 407 22.95 -17.28 -19.29
N HIS A 408 23.63 -17.46 -18.15
CA HIS A 408 23.32 -16.80 -16.88
C HIS A 408 23.44 -15.28 -16.93
N TYR A 409 22.56 -14.57 -16.24
CA TYR A 409 22.54 -13.12 -16.11
C TYR A 409 23.32 -12.65 -14.88
N SER A 410 23.96 -11.48 -15.01
CA SER A 410 24.66 -10.79 -13.92
C SER A 410 23.89 -9.52 -13.56
N GLY A 411 23.35 -9.43 -12.35
CA GLY A 411 22.51 -8.32 -11.94
C GLY A 411 21.64 -8.64 -10.74
N ILE A 412 20.75 -7.71 -10.40
CA ILE A 412 19.83 -7.84 -9.27
C ILE A 412 18.40 -7.93 -9.80
N ILE A 413 17.69 -9.00 -9.44
CA ILE A 413 16.27 -9.18 -9.76
C ILE A 413 15.44 -9.00 -8.50
N SER A 414 14.48 -8.09 -8.54
CA SER A 414 13.60 -7.85 -7.39
C SER A 414 12.27 -8.56 -7.52
N SER A 415 11.71 -8.79 -8.71
CA SER A 415 10.38 -9.43 -8.83
C SER A 415 10.20 -10.22 -10.11
N HIS A 416 9.30 -11.21 -10.06
CA HIS A 416 8.88 -12.02 -11.19
C HIS A 416 7.36 -12.28 -11.16
N MET A 417 6.73 -12.31 -12.33
CA MET A 417 5.31 -12.61 -12.48
C MET A 417 4.99 -13.34 -13.79
N VAL A 418 3.93 -14.14 -13.77
CA VAL A 418 3.36 -14.85 -14.93
C VAL A 418 1.83 -14.87 -14.84
N GLY A 419 1.13 -14.79 -15.97
CA GLY A 419 -0.34 -14.87 -16.02
C GLY A 419 -0.95 -14.68 -17.42
N ALA A 420 -2.18 -14.18 -17.48
CA ALA A 420 -2.87 -13.73 -18.69
C ALA A 420 -2.55 -12.27 -19.03
N ALA A 421 -2.46 -11.95 -20.32
CA ALA A 421 -2.23 -10.59 -20.82
C ALA A 421 -3.53 -9.83 -21.09
N VAL A 422 -4.58 -10.48 -21.57
CA VAL A 422 -5.86 -9.83 -21.90
C VAL A 422 -6.52 -9.36 -20.60
N GLY A 423 -6.79 -8.06 -20.54
CA GLY A 423 -7.35 -7.41 -19.35
C GLY A 423 -6.32 -7.04 -18.27
N PHE A 424 -5.04 -7.35 -18.48
CA PHE A 424 -3.98 -6.98 -17.53
C PHE A 424 -3.58 -5.51 -17.72
N ASP A 425 -3.71 -4.70 -16.67
CA ASP A 425 -3.28 -3.30 -16.65
C ASP A 425 -1.80 -3.20 -16.23
N ILE A 426 -0.91 -3.10 -17.24
CA ILE A 426 0.54 -3.10 -17.02
C ILE A 426 1.02 -1.81 -16.33
N ASP A 427 0.38 -0.67 -16.61
CA ASP A 427 0.76 0.63 -16.02
C ASP A 427 0.42 0.68 -14.54
N LEU A 428 -0.78 0.21 -14.17
CA LEU A 428 -1.17 0.06 -12.77
C LEU A 428 -0.23 -0.91 -12.06
N PHE A 429 0.03 -2.08 -12.65
CA PHE A 429 0.94 -3.07 -12.08
C PHE A 429 2.34 -2.49 -11.83
N ASN A 430 2.95 -1.85 -12.84
CA ASN A 430 4.27 -1.24 -12.73
C ASN A 430 4.31 -0.15 -11.65
N THR A 431 3.28 0.70 -11.58
CA THR A 431 3.18 1.75 -10.57
C THR A 431 3.11 1.16 -9.15
N ARG A 432 2.28 0.13 -8.94
CA ARG A 432 2.17 -0.52 -7.62
C ARG A 432 3.42 -1.30 -7.25
N LEU A 433 4.08 -1.93 -8.21
CA LEU A 433 5.32 -2.67 -7.98
C LEU A 433 6.47 -1.74 -7.58
N LYS A 434 6.56 -0.54 -8.17
CA LYS A 434 7.52 0.49 -7.75
C LYS A 434 7.29 0.94 -6.30
N VAL A 435 6.04 1.18 -5.91
CA VAL A 435 5.70 1.51 -4.53
C VAL A 435 6.08 0.38 -3.58
N LEU A 436 5.80 -0.88 -3.95
CA LEU A 436 6.19 -2.04 -3.15
C LEU A 436 7.72 -2.14 -2.96
N ASN A 437 8.50 -1.95 -4.03
CA ASN A 437 9.97 -1.93 -3.95
C ASN A 437 10.47 -0.80 -3.01
N ILE A 438 9.83 0.37 -3.01
CA ILE A 438 10.19 1.48 -2.12
C ILE A 438 9.84 1.15 -0.66
N ASP A 439 8.61 0.69 -0.42
CA ASP A 439 8.10 0.37 0.91
C ASP A 439 8.98 -0.71 1.56
N LEU A 440 9.37 -1.76 0.82
CA LEU A 440 10.22 -2.84 1.35
C LEU A 440 11.69 -2.48 1.49
N ALA A 441 12.22 -1.56 0.68
CA ALA A 441 13.60 -1.08 0.83
C ALA A 441 13.78 -0.11 2.01
N ALA A 442 12.68 0.49 2.48
CA ALA A 442 12.69 1.39 3.63
C ALA A 442 12.62 0.67 4.99
N ILE A 443 12.18 -0.60 4.99
CA ILE A 443 12.16 -1.51 6.15
C ILE A 443 13.55 -2.11 6.31
#